data_AF-A0A817JYA8-F1
#
_entry.id   AF-A0A817JYA8-F1
#
_cell.length_a   1.000
_cell.length_b   1.000
_cell.length_c   1.000
_cell.angle_alpha   90.00
_cell.angle_beta   90.00
_cell.angle_gamma   90.00
#
_symmetry.space_group_name_H-M   'P 1'
#
loop_
_entity.id
_entity.type
_entity.pdbx_description
1 polymer ?
#
loop_
_entity_poly.entity_id
_entity_poly.type
_entity_poly.pdbx_seq_one_letter_code
_entity_poly.pdbx_strand_id
1 'polypeptide(L)'
;MHSSSKSFENNHACRRGLFCGTNTDGEDVLDSGHQPLGSIRLSLGWMSRYEDIQCWINFLRPIILQGIGIAPLLSSVSINNGYNEEINLILTHIYIYPIKSCGSISVKEWPLTSISFLYDREWMIIDQNLNPLTLKRLPSLSQIKPSINLKQNQLILNANNHPSYIIDINNDSTIIKSTVNLNDGIMCHVYGGEIEQWLTQVLGIYATLARRTKDSQMTLANEGAFLLVYEESVRQIRTNLIENENITHERFRPNLVVDKQYINQSYSAYSEDLWKRLIILNEYNIELKTIGLCQRCSIVNVDPLTGNNQSRLFTRLQTQRKEINSLRANFGILLNLSKIYDHVFVHVGDRIQVFK
;
A
#
# COMPACT_ATOMS: atom_id res chain seq x y z
N MET A 1 3.31 34.86 -39.61
CA MET A 1 4.49 35.72 -39.45
C MET A 1 4.07 37.02 -38.79
N HIS A 2 4.42 37.20 -37.51
CA HIS A 2 5.03 38.42 -36.95
C HIS A 2 5.45 38.10 -35.52
N SER A 3 6.76 38.17 -35.28
CA SER A 3 7.37 38.08 -33.96
C SER A 3 7.31 39.44 -33.26
N SER A 4 7.02 39.44 -31.97
CA SER A 4 7.55 40.46 -31.05
C SER A 4 7.97 39.78 -29.74
N SER A 5 9.28 39.57 -29.64
CA SER A 5 9.98 39.40 -28.38
C SER A 5 10.10 40.76 -27.70
N LYS A 6 9.44 40.98 -26.55
CA LYS A 6 9.95 41.79 -25.42
C LYS A 6 8.98 41.89 -24.25
N SER A 7 9.63 41.99 -23.08
CA SER A 7 9.22 42.48 -21.76
C SER A 7 8.30 41.59 -20.91
N PHE A 8 8.96 40.74 -20.14
CA PHE A 8 8.46 40.01 -18.97
C PHE A 8 8.11 40.90 -17.77
N GLU A 9 7.98 42.22 -17.92
CA GLU A 9 7.99 43.16 -16.79
C GLU A 9 6.66 43.81 -16.43
N ASN A 10 5.55 43.65 -17.18
CA ASN A 10 4.33 44.41 -16.88
C ASN A 10 3.00 43.67 -17.05
N ASN A 11 2.94 42.36 -16.77
CA ASN A 11 1.66 41.66 -16.69
C ASN A 11 1.13 41.60 -15.25
N HIS A 12 0.25 42.55 -14.94
CA HIS A 12 -0.54 42.67 -13.69
C HIS A 12 -1.50 41.50 -13.41
N ALA A 13 -1.46 40.41 -14.19
CA ALA A 13 -2.17 39.17 -13.91
C ALA A 13 -1.45 38.27 -12.87
N CYS A 14 -0.22 38.62 -12.45
CA CYS A 14 0.52 37.92 -11.39
C CYS A 14 0.18 38.45 -9.98
N ARG A 15 -1.10 38.70 -9.67
CA ARG A 15 -1.54 39.14 -8.32
C ARG A 15 -2.54 38.23 -7.61
N ARG A 16 -2.89 37.07 -8.17
CA ARG A 16 -3.62 35.99 -7.45
C ARG A 16 -3.17 34.59 -7.88
N GLY A 17 -1.87 34.35 -7.91
CA GLY A 17 -1.32 33.00 -8.00
C GLY A 17 -1.54 32.26 -6.68
N LEU A 18 -2.33 31.19 -6.71
CA LEU A 18 -2.37 30.19 -5.65
C LEU A 18 -0.97 29.57 -5.52
N PHE A 19 -0.28 29.93 -4.45
CA PHE A 19 0.96 29.27 -4.02
C PHE A 19 0.60 27.86 -3.53
N CYS A 20 1.19 26.83 -4.15
CA CYS A 20 1.31 25.50 -3.57
C CYS A 20 2.76 25.28 -3.15
N GLY A 21 3.08 25.80 -1.96
CA GLY A 21 4.32 25.60 -1.23
C GLY A 21 4.04 25.97 0.22
N THR A 22 4.31 25.06 1.15
CA THR A 22 4.19 25.36 2.58
C THR A 22 5.20 26.44 2.94
N ASN A 23 4.70 27.58 3.45
CA ASN A 23 5.52 28.63 4.03
C ASN A 23 6.24 28.11 5.28
N THR A 24 7.43 27.55 5.11
CA THR A 24 8.50 27.52 6.12
C THR A 24 9.82 27.42 5.37
N ASP A 25 10.60 28.49 5.52
CA ASP A 25 12.03 28.62 5.24
C ASP A 25 12.44 28.61 3.77
N GLY A 26 12.66 29.83 3.27
CA GLY A 26 13.21 30.10 1.96
C GLY A 26 14.67 29.69 1.88
N GLU A 27 14.90 28.52 1.29
CA GLU A 27 16.10 28.21 0.51
C GLU A 27 15.68 27.44 -0.76
N ASP A 28 14.90 28.09 -1.62
CA ASP A 28 14.75 27.70 -3.03
C ASP A 28 15.95 28.24 -3.86
N VAL A 29 17.16 28.11 -3.33
CA VAL A 29 18.38 28.61 -3.99
C VAL A 29 19.45 27.51 -4.03
N LEU A 30 19.51 26.86 -5.20
CA LEU A 30 20.71 26.36 -5.88
C LEU A 30 21.84 25.88 -4.97
N ASP A 31 21.81 24.61 -4.56
CA ASP A 31 23.00 23.95 -4.02
C ASP A 31 23.72 23.16 -5.12
N SER A 32 24.90 23.67 -5.48
CA SER A 32 26.09 23.02 -6.10
C SER A 32 25.90 21.88 -7.13
N GLY A 33 24.84 21.92 -7.94
CA GLY A 33 24.66 21.07 -9.11
C GLY A 33 23.49 21.56 -9.96
N HIS A 34 23.78 22.43 -10.94
CA HIS A 34 22.84 23.17 -11.79
C HIS A 34 21.74 22.34 -12.50
N GLN A 35 20.74 21.79 -11.79
CA GLN A 35 19.52 21.28 -12.42
C GLN A 35 18.26 21.61 -11.60
N PRO A 36 17.22 22.20 -12.22
CA PRO A 36 15.97 22.51 -11.55
C PRO A 36 15.12 21.24 -11.34
N LEU A 37 14.63 21.04 -10.11
CA LEU A 37 13.64 20.02 -9.78
C LEU A 37 12.24 20.55 -10.14
N GLY A 38 11.71 20.14 -11.29
CA GLY A 38 10.39 20.55 -11.76
C GLY A 38 9.51 19.36 -12.18
N SER A 39 8.23 19.38 -11.79
CA SER A 39 7.21 18.57 -12.43
C SER A 39 6.59 19.34 -13.60
N ILE A 40 6.52 18.75 -14.80
CA ILE A 40 5.79 19.34 -15.92
C ILE A 40 4.35 18.80 -15.90
N ARG A 41 3.37 19.69 -15.77
CA ARG A 41 1.94 19.35 -15.90
C ARG A 41 1.39 20.00 -17.17
N LEU A 42 0.84 19.19 -18.07
CA LEU A 42 0.15 19.65 -19.26
C LEU A 42 -1.36 19.62 -19.02
N SER A 43 -2.04 20.74 -19.20
CA SER A 43 -3.50 20.82 -19.16
C SER A 43 -4.03 21.08 -20.56
N LEU A 44 -4.91 20.20 -21.06
CA LEU A 44 -5.53 20.33 -22.37
C LEU A 44 -6.89 21.00 -22.24
N GLY A 45 -7.17 21.97 -23.11
CA GLY A 45 -8.45 22.67 -23.17
C GLY A 45 -9.36 22.10 -24.24
N TRP A 46 -10.63 22.54 -24.26
CA TRP A 46 -11.63 22.11 -25.24
C TRP A 46 -11.19 22.27 -26.71
N MET A 47 -10.33 23.26 -27.01
CA MET A 47 -9.84 23.52 -28.37
C MET A 47 -8.51 22.82 -28.70
N SER A 48 -7.94 22.06 -27.76
CA SER A 48 -6.70 21.30 -28.00
C SER A 48 -6.97 20.17 -28.99
N ARG A 49 -6.12 20.05 -30.00
CA ARG A 49 -6.24 19.05 -31.05
C ARG A 49 -5.17 17.98 -30.90
N TYR A 50 -5.37 16.87 -31.60
CA TYR A 50 -4.45 15.74 -31.57
C TYR A 50 -3.03 16.14 -32.03
N GLU A 51 -2.94 17.09 -32.97
CA GLU A 51 -1.68 17.62 -33.48
C GLU A 51 -0.88 18.37 -32.40
N ASP A 52 -1.55 19.01 -31.44
CA ASP A 52 -0.91 19.74 -30.34
C ASP A 52 -0.24 18.77 -29.36
N ILE A 53 -0.91 17.64 -29.07
CA ILE A 53 -0.36 16.55 -28.24
C ILE A 53 0.84 15.92 -28.94
N GLN A 54 0.75 15.73 -30.26
CA GLN A 54 1.82 15.12 -31.03
C GLN A 54 3.05 16.01 -31.12
N CYS A 55 2.86 17.32 -31.23
CA CYS A 55 3.93 18.31 -31.15
C CYS A 55 4.66 18.23 -29.79
N TRP A 56 3.90 18.09 -28.70
CA TRP A 56 4.47 17.98 -27.36
C TRP A 56 5.22 16.65 -27.13
N ILE A 57 4.69 15.53 -27.61
CA ILE A 57 5.38 14.23 -27.57
C ILE A 57 6.68 14.28 -28.39
N ASN A 58 6.66 14.91 -29.56
CA ASN A 58 7.85 15.07 -30.40
C ASN A 58 8.90 15.99 -29.76
N PHE A 59 8.48 16.96 -28.95
CA PHE A 59 9.36 17.78 -28.13
C PHE A 59 10.04 16.98 -27.00
N LEU A 60 9.34 16.06 -26.33
CA LEU A 60 9.91 15.26 -25.24
C LEU A 60 10.75 14.06 -25.72
N ARG A 61 10.46 13.53 -26.90
CA ARG A 61 11.09 12.31 -27.42
C ARG A 61 12.64 12.37 -27.41
N PRO A 62 13.31 13.47 -27.81
CA PRO A 62 14.77 13.57 -27.72
C PRO A 62 15.29 13.61 -26.28
N ILE A 63 14.53 14.21 -25.35
CA ILE A 63 14.90 14.40 -23.94
C ILE A 63 14.82 13.07 -23.19
N ILE A 64 13.77 12.27 -23.45
CA ILE A 64 13.57 10.96 -22.81
C ILE A 64 14.54 9.93 -23.39
N LEU A 65 14.84 9.99 -24.68
CA LEU A 65 15.71 8.99 -25.35
C LEU A 65 17.21 9.24 -25.17
N GLN A 66 17.65 10.41 -24.71
CA GLN A 66 19.08 10.69 -24.45
C GLN A 66 19.56 10.30 -23.05
N GLY A 67 18.71 9.78 -22.15
CA GLY A 67 19.15 9.04 -20.96
C GLY A 67 20.24 9.71 -20.11
N ILE A 68 20.24 11.04 -19.96
CA ILE A 68 21.25 11.73 -19.14
C ILE A 68 20.79 11.71 -17.68
N GLY A 69 21.20 10.66 -17.00
CA GLY A 69 21.17 10.47 -15.56
C GLY A 69 22.21 9.43 -15.15
N ILE A 70 23.44 9.59 -15.64
CA ILE A 70 24.58 8.73 -15.35
C ILE A 70 25.08 9.03 -13.93
N ALA A 71 24.86 8.11 -12.99
CA ALA A 71 25.75 7.97 -11.84
C ALA A 71 27.03 7.24 -12.30
N PRO A 72 28.24 7.65 -11.87
CA PRO A 72 29.48 7.18 -12.45
C PRO A 72 29.71 5.70 -12.14
N LEU A 73 29.88 4.92 -13.22
CA LEU A 73 30.27 3.52 -13.22
C LEU A 73 31.78 3.44 -12.94
N LEU A 74 32.17 3.12 -11.70
CA LEU A 74 33.55 2.74 -11.40
C LEU A 74 33.74 1.24 -11.67
N SER A 75 34.27 0.99 -12.87
CA SER A 75 35.22 -0.08 -13.26
C SER A 75 35.05 -1.49 -12.67
N SER A 76 34.44 -2.35 -13.49
CA SER A 76 34.79 -3.75 -13.78
C SER A 76 35.67 -4.49 -12.76
N VAL A 77 35.03 -5.28 -11.91
CA VAL A 77 35.62 -6.52 -11.39
C VAL A 77 35.03 -7.68 -12.20
N SER A 78 35.94 -8.54 -12.64
CA SER A 78 35.78 -9.66 -13.57
C SER A 78 34.55 -10.52 -13.31
N ILE A 79 33.85 -10.84 -14.40
CA ILE A 79 32.76 -11.82 -14.45
C ILE A 79 33.35 -13.19 -14.14
N ASN A 80 33.26 -13.58 -12.86
CA ASN A 80 33.10 -14.99 -12.54
C ASN A 80 31.61 -15.28 -12.67
N ASN A 81 31.26 -16.32 -13.43
CA ASN A 81 29.93 -16.92 -13.47
C ASN A 81 29.56 -17.35 -12.03
N GLY A 82 29.00 -16.42 -11.27
CA GLY A 82 28.65 -16.56 -9.86
C GLY A 82 27.23 -17.07 -9.77
N TYR A 83 27.08 -18.28 -9.27
CA TYR A 83 25.88 -18.91 -8.72
C TYR A 83 24.68 -17.96 -8.58
N ASN A 84 23.57 -18.28 -9.24
CA ASN A 84 22.26 -17.81 -8.79
C ASN A 84 22.11 -18.26 -7.33
N GLU A 85 22.47 -17.40 -6.37
CA GLU A 85 22.20 -17.67 -4.97
C GLU A 85 20.69 -17.72 -4.82
N GLU A 86 20.15 -18.94 -4.84
CA GLU A 86 18.74 -19.18 -4.57
C GLU A 86 18.46 -18.70 -3.15
N ILE A 87 17.82 -17.54 -3.07
CA ILE A 87 17.37 -16.99 -1.81
C ILE A 87 16.20 -17.85 -1.35
N ASN A 88 16.44 -18.65 -0.32
CA ASN A 88 15.49 -19.57 0.25
C ASN A 88 14.96 -19.00 1.57
N LEU A 89 13.70 -18.63 1.57
CA LEU A 89 12.99 -18.07 2.72
C LEU A 89 11.90 -19.04 3.17
N ILE A 90 11.33 -18.74 4.34
CA ILE A 90 10.15 -19.42 4.86
C ILE A 90 9.05 -18.40 5.17
N LEU A 91 7.81 -18.73 4.82
CA LEU A 91 6.66 -17.92 5.19
C LEU A 91 6.36 -18.11 6.67
N THR A 92 6.51 -17.05 7.48
CA THR A 92 6.34 -17.14 8.94
C THR A 92 4.96 -16.72 9.41
N HIS A 93 4.34 -15.76 8.72
CA HIS A 93 3.01 -15.26 9.08
C HIS A 93 2.18 -14.94 7.83
N ILE A 94 0.88 -15.19 7.96
CA ILE A 94 -0.15 -14.77 7.01
C ILE A 94 -1.14 -13.91 7.77
N TYR A 95 -1.45 -12.73 7.22
CA TYR A 95 -2.45 -11.83 7.75
C TYR A 95 -3.50 -11.43 6.70
N ILE A 96 -4.74 -11.45 7.14
CA ILE A 96 -5.91 -11.05 6.34
C ILE A 96 -6.52 -9.81 6.97
N TYR A 97 -6.94 -8.84 6.17
CA TYR A 97 -7.60 -7.62 6.63
C TYR A 97 -8.96 -7.49 5.93
N PRO A 98 -10.00 -8.19 6.41
CA PRO A 98 -11.28 -8.21 5.72
C PRO A 98 -11.88 -6.83 5.53
N ILE A 99 -11.79 -6.00 6.59
CA ILE A 99 -12.28 -4.63 6.59
C ILE A 99 -11.09 -3.67 6.51
N LYS A 100 -11.12 -2.76 5.52
CA LYS A 100 -10.16 -1.67 5.37
C LYS A 100 -10.07 -0.89 6.69
N SER A 101 -8.86 -0.53 7.11
CA SER A 101 -8.61 0.27 8.31
C SER A 101 -8.96 -0.40 9.65
N CYS A 102 -9.36 -1.67 9.69
CA CYS A 102 -9.60 -2.42 10.94
C CYS A 102 -8.45 -3.37 11.28
N GLY A 103 -8.60 -4.12 12.37
CA GLY A 103 -7.66 -5.16 12.83
C GLY A 103 -7.44 -6.28 11.81
N SER A 104 -6.35 -7.02 12.01
CA SER A 104 -5.97 -8.16 11.17
C SER A 104 -6.51 -9.48 11.73
N ILE A 105 -6.53 -10.51 10.88
CA ILE A 105 -6.66 -11.92 11.27
C ILE A 105 -5.33 -12.59 11.01
N SER A 106 -4.68 -13.14 12.03
CA SER A 106 -3.51 -14.00 11.86
C SER A 106 -3.96 -15.45 11.65
N VAL A 107 -3.47 -16.08 10.57
CA VAL A 107 -3.90 -17.42 10.16
C VAL A 107 -2.70 -18.32 9.87
N LYS A 108 -2.92 -19.63 9.96
CA LYS A 108 -1.92 -20.64 9.59
C LYS A 108 -1.98 -21.03 8.13
N GLU A 109 -3.15 -20.92 7.53
CA GLU A 109 -3.38 -21.15 6.12
C GLU A 109 -4.52 -20.27 5.63
N TRP A 110 -4.54 -19.93 4.35
CA TRP A 110 -5.65 -19.17 3.77
C TRP A 110 -5.81 -19.40 2.27
N PRO A 111 -7.06 -19.45 1.75
CA PRO A 111 -7.29 -19.66 0.32
C PRO A 111 -7.02 -18.39 -0.49
N LEU A 112 -6.50 -18.60 -1.69
CA LEU A 112 -6.38 -17.59 -2.74
C LEU A 112 -7.66 -17.46 -3.55
N THR A 113 -7.78 -16.31 -4.20
CA THR A 113 -8.71 -15.99 -5.27
C THR A 113 -7.92 -15.71 -6.54
N SER A 114 -8.61 -15.35 -7.62
CA SER A 114 -7.96 -14.91 -8.86
C SER A 114 -7.09 -13.64 -8.70
N ILE A 115 -7.29 -12.85 -7.64
CA ILE A 115 -6.62 -11.55 -7.47
C ILE A 115 -5.81 -11.43 -6.17
N SER A 116 -6.25 -12.00 -5.04
CA SER A 116 -5.57 -11.92 -3.73
C SER A 116 -6.06 -13.04 -2.79
N PHE A 117 -5.80 -12.96 -1.49
CA PHE A 117 -6.44 -13.79 -0.48
C PHE A 117 -7.96 -13.60 -0.44
N LEU A 118 -8.69 -14.69 -0.22
CA LEU A 118 -10.14 -14.66 -0.08
C LEU A 118 -10.54 -13.70 1.06
N TYR A 119 -11.54 -12.87 0.83
CA TYR A 119 -12.03 -11.89 1.80
C TYR A 119 -11.07 -10.78 2.20
N ASP A 120 -9.87 -10.68 1.63
CA ASP A 120 -8.93 -9.62 1.96
C ASP A 120 -9.35 -8.27 1.35
N ARG A 121 -9.57 -7.25 2.20
CA ARG A 121 -10.05 -5.90 1.84
C ARG A 121 -11.30 -5.93 0.95
N GLU A 122 -12.28 -6.76 1.29
CA GLU A 122 -13.59 -6.74 0.64
C GLU A 122 -14.54 -5.71 1.22
N TRP A 123 -14.34 -5.34 2.49
CA TRP A 123 -15.21 -4.41 3.20
C TRP A 123 -14.48 -3.13 3.60
N MET A 124 -15.26 -2.09 3.87
CA MET A 124 -14.83 -0.85 4.49
C MET A 124 -15.98 -0.24 5.30
N ILE A 125 -15.64 0.65 6.22
CA ILE A 125 -16.62 1.40 7.01
C ILE A 125 -16.75 2.80 6.40
N ILE A 126 -17.99 3.28 6.28
CA ILE A 126 -18.32 4.60 5.72
C ILE A 126 -19.13 5.45 6.69
N ASP A 127 -19.04 6.77 6.53
CA ASP A 127 -19.88 7.73 7.22
C ASP A 127 -21.23 7.97 6.51
N GLN A 128 -22.07 8.85 7.08
CA GLN A 128 -23.39 9.21 6.56
C GLN A 128 -23.37 9.82 5.15
N ASN A 129 -22.22 10.36 4.75
CA ASN A 129 -22.00 10.98 3.46
C ASN A 129 -21.37 9.99 2.47
N LEU A 130 -21.33 8.70 2.82
CA LEU A 130 -20.73 7.63 2.04
C LEU A 130 -19.22 7.81 1.83
N ASN A 131 -18.53 8.51 2.72
CA ASN A 131 -17.07 8.60 2.65
C ASN A 131 -16.39 7.48 3.43
N PRO A 132 -15.31 6.87 2.91
CA PRO A 132 -14.49 5.94 3.66
C PRO A 132 -13.98 6.54 4.98
N LEU A 133 -14.21 5.82 6.08
CA LEU A 133 -13.53 6.05 7.34
C LEU A 133 -12.16 5.36 7.30
N THR A 134 -11.11 6.08 7.70
CA THR A 134 -9.73 5.61 7.66
C THR A 134 -9.08 5.71 9.03
N LEU A 135 -8.09 4.87 9.33
CA LEU A 135 -7.35 4.92 10.61
C LEU A 135 -6.72 6.30 10.88
N LYS A 136 -6.38 7.05 9.83
CA LYS A 136 -5.84 8.41 9.96
C LYS A 136 -6.90 9.38 10.50
N ARG A 137 -8.16 9.24 10.06
CA ARG A 137 -9.28 10.10 10.49
C ARG A 137 -9.89 9.61 11.81
N LEU A 138 -9.96 8.29 12.00
CA LEU A 138 -10.65 7.65 13.12
C LEU A 138 -9.85 6.45 13.64
N PRO A 139 -8.90 6.66 14.56
CA PRO A 139 -8.09 5.58 15.13
C PRO A 139 -8.89 4.50 15.86
N SER A 140 -10.10 4.82 16.36
CA SER A 140 -10.99 3.84 17.01
C SER A 140 -11.41 2.69 16.09
N LEU A 141 -11.25 2.81 14.77
CA LEU A 141 -11.43 1.68 13.83
C LEU A 141 -10.52 0.49 14.16
N SER A 142 -9.35 0.72 14.78
CA SER A 142 -8.45 -0.35 15.23
C SER A 142 -9.06 -1.26 16.31
N GLN A 143 -10.07 -0.78 17.04
CA GLN A 143 -10.77 -1.55 18.07
C GLN A 143 -11.66 -2.63 17.48
N ILE A 144 -12.06 -2.48 16.20
CA ILE A 144 -12.84 -3.47 15.47
C ILE A 144 -11.90 -4.58 14.99
N LYS A 145 -12.10 -5.78 15.53
CA LYS A 145 -11.35 -6.99 15.25
C LYS A 145 -12.23 -7.97 14.46
N PRO A 146 -12.17 -7.93 13.12
CA PRO A 146 -12.92 -8.85 12.29
C PRO A 146 -12.34 -10.27 12.41
N SER A 147 -13.19 -11.28 12.21
CA SER A 147 -12.82 -12.68 12.01
C SER A 147 -13.73 -13.30 10.96
N ILE A 148 -13.24 -14.29 10.22
CA ILE A 148 -13.99 -14.96 9.16
C ILE A 148 -14.12 -16.43 9.50
N ASN A 149 -15.36 -16.94 9.51
CA ASN A 149 -15.63 -18.37 9.55
C ASN A 149 -15.88 -18.87 8.13
N LEU A 150 -14.88 -19.53 7.52
CA LEU A 150 -14.98 -20.06 6.16
C LEU A 150 -16.04 -21.16 6.01
N LYS A 151 -16.28 -21.97 7.06
CA LYS A 151 -17.24 -23.10 6.99
C LYS A 151 -18.69 -22.63 7.00
N GLN A 152 -18.97 -21.61 7.81
CA GLN A 152 -20.31 -21.02 7.93
C GLN A 152 -20.50 -19.81 6.99
N ASN A 153 -19.43 -19.39 6.31
CA ASN A 153 -19.36 -18.20 5.50
C ASN A 153 -19.85 -16.94 6.24
N GLN A 154 -19.26 -16.69 7.40
CA GLN A 154 -19.65 -15.58 8.28
C GLN A 154 -18.49 -14.62 8.53
N LEU A 155 -18.80 -13.32 8.51
CA LEU A 155 -17.93 -12.25 9.02
C LEU A 155 -18.39 -11.90 10.44
N ILE A 156 -17.51 -12.08 11.40
CA ILE A 156 -17.77 -11.82 12.82
C ILE A 156 -16.96 -10.61 13.24
N LEU A 157 -17.64 -9.58 13.75
CA LEU A 157 -17.03 -8.34 14.23
C LEU A 157 -16.98 -8.37 15.76
N ASN A 158 -15.78 -8.15 16.30
CA ASN A 158 -15.57 -8.00 17.73
C ASN A 158 -15.08 -6.59 18.03
N ALA A 159 -15.54 -6.01 19.11
CA ALA A 159 -15.03 -4.75 19.64
C ALA A 159 -15.03 -4.82 21.18
N ASN A 160 -14.07 -4.14 21.81
CA ASN A 160 -13.97 -4.15 23.27
C ASN A 160 -15.27 -3.60 23.89
N ASN A 161 -15.83 -4.29 24.89
CA ASN A 161 -17.06 -3.90 25.60
C ASN A 161 -18.35 -3.92 24.77
N HIS A 162 -18.37 -4.54 23.58
CA HIS A 162 -19.57 -4.74 22.79
C HIS A 162 -19.77 -6.23 22.48
N PRO A 163 -21.02 -6.72 22.39
CA PRO A 163 -21.28 -8.09 21.94
C PRO A 163 -20.81 -8.25 20.49
N SER A 164 -20.34 -9.44 20.13
CA SER A 164 -19.94 -9.74 18.76
C SER A 164 -21.13 -9.62 17.80
N TYR A 165 -20.90 -9.04 16.63
CA TYR A 165 -21.90 -8.95 15.56
C TYR A 165 -21.55 -9.92 14.43
N ILE A 166 -22.52 -10.70 13.96
CA ILE A 166 -22.31 -11.74 12.95
C ILE A 166 -23.04 -11.35 11.67
N ILE A 167 -22.32 -11.36 10.56
CA ILE A 167 -22.85 -11.12 9.21
C ILE A 167 -22.72 -12.43 8.43
N ASP A 168 -23.83 -12.95 7.93
CA ASP A 168 -23.82 -14.00 6.93
C ASP A 168 -23.42 -13.41 5.58
N ILE A 169 -22.29 -13.85 5.03
CA ILE A 169 -21.66 -13.28 3.83
C ILE A 169 -22.48 -13.59 2.57
N ASN A 170 -23.32 -14.64 2.60
CA ASN A 170 -24.20 -15.03 1.49
C ASN A 170 -25.58 -14.40 1.57
N ASN A 171 -25.95 -13.81 2.71
CA ASN A 171 -27.26 -13.22 2.88
C ASN A 171 -27.24 -11.71 2.59
N ASP A 172 -27.77 -11.36 1.42
CA ASP A 172 -27.88 -9.98 0.97
C ASP A 172 -29.04 -9.21 1.63
N SER A 173 -29.82 -9.82 2.53
CA SER A 173 -31.00 -9.19 3.15
C SER A 173 -30.68 -7.93 3.95
N THR A 174 -29.42 -7.75 4.38
CA THR A 174 -28.96 -6.57 5.13
C THR A 174 -28.49 -5.43 4.24
N ILE A 175 -28.44 -5.61 2.92
CA ILE A 175 -28.00 -4.60 1.96
C ILE A 175 -29.14 -3.62 1.69
N ILE A 176 -28.94 -2.36 2.07
CA ILE A 176 -29.93 -1.29 1.93
C ILE A 176 -29.71 -0.42 0.69
N LYS A 177 -28.49 -0.38 0.15
CA LYS A 177 -28.17 0.30 -1.12
C LYS A 177 -27.22 -0.56 -1.93
N SER A 178 -27.67 -0.96 -3.12
CA SER A 178 -26.98 -1.96 -3.93
C SER A 178 -25.75 -1.41 -4.66
N THR A 179 -25.66 -0.11 -4.94
CA THR A 179 -24.55 0.37 -5.75
C THR A 179 -24.19 1.82 -5.43
N VAL A 180 -23.18 2.01 -4.59
CA VAL A 180 -22.53 3.31 -4.37
C VAL A 180 -21.15 3.26 -4.98
N ASN A 181 -20.84 4.25 -5.82
CA ASN A 181 -19.48 4.49 -6.26
C ASN A 181 -18.75 5.20 -5.12
N LEU A 182 -17.96 4.44 -4.37
CA LEU A 182 -17.05 4.98 -3.36
C LEU A 182 -15.75 5.33 -4.09
N ASN A 183 -15.12 6.45 -3.69
CA ASN A 183 -13.93 7.04 -4.34
C ASN A 183 -13.04 6.01 -5.07
N ASP A 184 -12.59 6.39 -6.27
CA ASP A 184 -11.79 5.57 -7.20
C ASP A 184 -12.57 4.56 -8.06
N GLY A 185 -13.91 4.64 -8.11
CA GLY A 185 -14.72 3.85 -9.05
C GLY A 185 -15.15 2.48 -8.53
N ILE A 186 -14.93 2.19 -7.24
CA ILE A 186 -15.24 0.88 -6.66
C ILE A 186 -16.72 0.85 -6.26
N MET A 187 -17.48 0.02 -6.97
CA MET A 187 -18.90 -0.18 -6.69
C MET A 187 -19.08 -1.06 -5.46
N CYS A 188 -19.86 -0.59 -4.48
CA CYS A 188 -20.10 -1.28 -3.23
C CYS A 188 -21.59 -1.42 -2.90
N HIS A 189 -21.91 -2.52 -2.22
CA HIS A 189 -23.14 -2.75 -1.49
C HIS A 189 -23.02 -2.17 -0.08
N VAL A 190 -23.99 -1.34 0.33
CA VAL A 190 -24.03 -0.73 1.66
C VAL A 190 -25.01 -1.49 2.55
N TYR A 191 -24.54 -1.86 3.73
CA TYR A 191 -25.32 -2.55 4.74
C TYR A 191 -26.10 -1.55 5.59
N GLY A 192 -27.19 -1.99 6.20
CA GLY A 192 -27.99 -1.17 7.12
C GLY A 192 -28.62 -2.00 8.22
N GLY A 193 -29.48 -1.36 9.02
CA GLY A 193 -30.15 -2.02 10.14
C GLY A 193 -29.21 -2.20 11.34
N GLU A 194 -29.17 -3.40 11.91
CA GLU A 194 -28.48 -3.64 13.18
C GLU A 194 -26.96 -3.44 13.09
N ILE A 195 -26.33 -3.72 11.95
CA ILE A 195 -24.88 -3.49 11.77
C ILE A 195 -24.51 -2.00 11.80
N GLU A 196 -25.36 -1.13 11.23
CA GLU A 196 -25.16 0.32 11.28
C GLU A 196 -25.25 0.80 12.74
N GLN A 197 -26.25 0.31 13.47
CA GLN A 197 -26.43 0.64 14.89
C GLN A 197 -25.24 0.16 15.72
N TRP A 198 -24.79 -1.07 15.49
CA TRP A 198 -23.64 -1.66 16.18
C TRP A 198 -22.35 -0.86 15.91
N LEU A 199 -22.04 -0.56 14.64
CA LEU A 199 -20.86 0.23 14.28
C LEU A 199 -20.92 1.64 14.85
N THR A 200 -22.10 2.26 14.83
CA THR A 200 -22.31 3.61 15.37
C THR A 200 -22.10 3.64 16.88
N GLN A 201 -22.57 2.61 17.61
CA GLN A 201 -22.34 2.46 19.04
C GLN A 201 -20.86 2.24 19.38
N VAL A 202 -20.17 1.37 18.63
CA VAL A 202 -18.75 1.06 18.84
C VAL A 202 -17.86 2.28 18.57
N LEU A 203 -18.13 3.03 17.51
CA LEU A 203 -17.27 4.13 17.06
C LEU A 203 -17.66 5.49 17.64
N GLY A 204 -18.86 5.63 18.21
CA GLY A 204 -19.38 6.88 18.77
C GLY A 204 -19.76 7.94 17.73
N ILE A 205 -19.69 7.58 16.44
CA ILE A 205 -20.11 8.41 15.31
C ILE A 205 -20.94 7.55 14.36
N TYR A 206 -21.79 8.16 13.53
CA TYR A 206 -22.50 7.39 12.51
C TYR A 206 -21.51 6.64 11.62
N ALA A 207 -21.73 5.34 11.50
CA ALA A 207 -20.92 4.46 10.67
C ALA A 207 -21.75 3.29 10.17
N THR A 208 -21.54 2.91 8.91
CA THR A 208 -22.08 1.66 8.37
C THR A 208 -21.02 0.90 7.56
N LEU A 209 -21.30 -0.37 7.27
CA LEU A 209 -20.43 -1.25 6.51
C LEU A 209 -20.76 -1.17 5.02
N ALA A 210 -19.74 -1.18 4.18
CA ALA A 210 -19.87 -1.35 2.74
C ALA A 210 -18.96 -2.50 2.28
N ARG A 211 -19.44 -3.29 1.31
CA ARG A 211 -18.70 -4.38 0.67
C ARG A 211 -18.58 -4.12 -0.81
N ARG A 212 -17.39 -4.34 -1.38
CA ARG A 212 -17.20 -4.28 -2.83
C ARG A 212 -18.11 -5.30 -3.55
N THR A 213 -18.59 -4.93 -4.72
CA THR A 213 -19.32 -5.83 -5.62
C THR A 213 -18.35 -6.85 -6.25
N LYS A 214 -18.86 -8.02 -6.64
CA LYS A 214 -18.06 -9.07 -7.30
C LYS A 214 -17.53 -8.65 -8.67
N ASP A 215 -18.25 -7.76 -9.35
CA ASP A 215 -17.89 -7.25 -10.67
C ASP A 215 -16.73 -6.25 -10.63
N SER A 216 -16.36 -5.77 -9.44
CA SER A 216 -15.19 -4.92 -9.28
C SER A 216 -13.91 -5.72 -9.50
N GLN A 217 -13.14 -5.33 -10.52
CA GLN A 217 -11.85 -5.97 -10.84
C GLN A 217 -10.75 -5.73 -9.81
N MET A 218 -10.98 -4.81 -8.85
CA MET A 218 -10.02 -4.46 -7.81
C MET A 218 -10.60 -4.71 -6.42
N THR A 219 -9.74 -5.11 -5.47
CA THR A 219 -10.10 -5.10 -4.05
C THR A 219 -10.01 -3.66 -3.50
N LEU A 220 -10.45 -3.44 -2.26
CA LEU A 220 -10.24 -2.15 -1.58
C LEU A 220 -8.78 -1.98 -1.07
N ALA A 221 -7.85 -2.80 -1.56
CA ALA A 221 -6.41 -2.60 -1.34
C ALA A 221 -5.94 -1.36 -2.12
N ASN A 222 -4.89 -0.70 -1.62
CA ASN A 222 -4.48 0.59 -2.17
C ASN A 222 -3.67 0.47 -3.47
N GLU A 223 -2.79 -0.52 -3.61
CA GLU A 223 -1.83 -0.57 -4.73
C GLU A 223 -1.50 -2.00 -5.22
N GLY A 224 -1.28 -2.96 -4.32
CA GLY A 224 -0.96 -4.37 -4.67
C GLY A 224 -1.88 -5.39 -4.00
N ALA A 225 -1.97 -6.59 -4.58
CA ALA A 225 -2.76 -7.69 -4.04
C ALA A 225 -2.25 -8.17 -2.68
N PHE A 226 -0.94 -8.21 -2.51
CA PHE A 226 -0.28 -8.54 -1.26
C PHE A 226 0.77 -7.50 -0.92
N LEU A 227 0.94 -7.27 0.38
CA LEU A 227 2.13 -6.64 0.93
C LEU A 227 3.01 -7.73 1.58
N LEU A 228 4.25 -7.84 1.13
CA LEU A 228 5.25 -8.68 1.76
C LEU A 228 6.22 -7.84 2.59
N VAL A 229 6.57 -8.33 3.78
CA VAL A 229 7.61 -7.76 4.64
C VAL A 229 8.62 -8.84 5.01
N TYR A 230 9.91 -8.51 4.97
CA TYR A 230 10.97 -9.39 5.44
C TYR A 230 11.25 -9.15 6.93
N GLU A 231 11.36 -10.24 7.69
CA GLU A 231 11.53 -10.21 9.14
C GLU A 231 12.81 -9.46 9.54
N GLU A 232 13.92 -9.66 8.82
CA GLU A 232 15.18 -8.98 9.14
C GLU A 232 15.07 -7.45 9.01
N SER A 233 14.27 -6.97 8.06
CA SER A 233 13.97 -5.54 7.90
C SER A 233 13.17 -4.98 9.06
N VAL A 234 12.25 -5.77 9.61
CA VAL A 234 11.52 -5.41 10.84
C VAL A 234 12.47 -5.38 12.04
N ARG A 235 13.36 -6.38 12.17
CA ARG A 235 14.41 -6.40 13.21
C ARG A 235 15.30 -5.17 13.14
N GLN A 236 15.73 -4.76 11.95
CA GLN A 236 16.57 -3.58 11.76
C GLN A 236 15.89 -2.26 12.18
N ILE A 237 14.58 -2.14 11.98
CA ILE A 237 13.81 -0.99 12.48
C ILE A 237 13.69 -1.03 14.00
N ARG A 238 13.58 -2.23 14.58
CA ARG A 238 13.51 -2.44 16.02
C ARG A 238 14.82 -2.12 16.74
N THR A 239 15.95 -2.09 16.03
CA THR A 239 17.24 -1.76 16.60
C THR A 239 17.19 -0.37 17.25
N ASN A 240 17.73 -0.26 18.48
CA ASN A 240 17.73 0.96 19.28
C ASN A 240 16.33 1.49 19.63
N LEU A 241 15.30 0.62 19.74
CA LEU A 241 14.06 0.97 20.42
C LEU A 241 14.28 0.98 21.94
N ILE A 242 13.54 1.82 22.64
CA ILE A 242 13.43 1.75 24.11
C ILE A 242 12.64 0.47 24.44
N GLU A 243 13.00 -0.25 25.51
CA GLU A 243 12.44 -1.57 25.88
C GLU A 243 10.90 -1.68 25.88
N ASN A 244 10.17 -0.56 25.98
CA ASN A 244 8.71 -0.52 26.01
C ASN A 244 8.02 -0.29 24.65
N GLU A 245 8.77 -0.10 23.55
CA GLU A 245 8.19 0.04 22.20
C GLU A 245 8.17 -1.32 21.48
N ASN A 246 7.05 -2.06 21.55
CA ASN A 246 6.89 -3.30 20.79
C ASN A 246 6.33 -3.01 19.38
N ILE A 247 7.20 -3.03 18.37
CA ILE A 247 6.81 -2.91 16.95
C ILE A 247 6.46 -4.29 16.42
N THR A 248 5.17 -4.56 16.23
CA THR A 248 4.69 -5.79 15.58
C THR A 248 4.63 -5.64 14.06
N HIS A 249 4.68 -6.76 13.34
CA HIS A 249 4.56 -6.80 11.87
C HIS A 249 3.24 -6.15 11.41
N GLU A 250 2.17 -6.36 12.16
CA GLU A 250 0.82 -5.86 11.88
C GLU A 250 0.75 -4.33 11.74
N ARG A 251 1.68 -3.57 12.34
CA ARG A 251 1.78 -2.11 12.15
C ARG A 251 2.04 -1.74 10.70
N PHE A 252 2.80 -2.58 9.98
CA PHE A 252 3.05 -2.41 8.54
C PHE A 252 1.92 -2.99 7.69
N ARG A 253 0.94 -3.66 8.31
CA ARG A 253 -0.20 -4.30 7.65
C ARG A 253 0.16 -5.28 6.51
N PRO A 254 1.23 -6.10 6.63
CA PRO A 254 1.62 -7.04 5.58
C PRO A 254 0.59 -8.15 5.45
N ASN A 255 0.46 -8.74 4.28
CA ASN A 255 -0.24 -10.02 4.12
C ASN A 255 0.70 -11.20 4.35
N LEU A 256 1.97 -11.06 3.96
CA LEU A 256 2.98 -12.10 4.02
C LEU A 256 4.17 -11.59 4.81
N VAL A 257 4.62 -12.34 5.81
CA VAL A 257 5.90 -12.09 6.50
C VAL A 257 6.81 -13.27 6.26
N VAL A 258 8.00 -13.01 5.73
CA VAL A 258 8.98 -14.05 5.41
C VAL A 258 10.23 -13.88 6.26
N ASP A 259 10.92 -14.98 6.54
CA ASP A 259 12.20 -14.95 7.23
C ASP A 259 13.18 -15.91 6.54
N LYS A 260 14.47 -15.80 6.88
CA LYS A 260 15.49 -16.74 6.41
C LYS A 260 15.15 -18.15 6.88
N GLN A 261 15.31 -19.14 6.00
CA GLN A 261 15.03 -20.53 6.36
C GLN A 261 16.04 -21.06 7.38
N TYR A 262 17.31 -20.65 7.25
CA TYR A 262 18.38 -21.08 8.14
C TYR A 262 19.06 -19.88 8.79
N ILE A 263 19.42 -20.01 10.07
CA ILE A 263 20.03 -18.93 10.87
C ILE A 263 21.32 -18.38 10.21
N ASN A 264 22.09 -19.26 9.56
CA ASN A 264 23.37 -18.95 8.93
C ASN A 264 23.25 -18.39 7.50
N GLN A 265 22.03 -18.28 6.95
CA GLN A 265 21.83 -17.53 5.70
C GLN A 265 21.90 -16.02 6.00
N SER A 266 22.74 -15.32 5.24
CA SER A 266 22.98 -13.89 5.42
C SER A 266 22.33 -13.10 4.28
N TYR A 267 21.04 -12.83 4.41
CA TYR A 267 20.37 -11.79 3.61
C TYR A 267 20.23 -10.54 4.46
N SER A 268 20.78 -9.42 3.99
CA SER A 268 20.71 -8.15 4.71
C SER A 268 19.27 -7.69 4.87
N ALA A 269 19.01 -6.94 5.94
CA ALA A 269 17.80 -6.14 6.06
C ALA A 269 17.57 -5.34 4.77
N TYR A 270 16.30 -5.19 4.40
CA TYR A 270 15.81 -4.52 3.21
C TYR A 270 16.17 -5.18 1.87
N SER A 271 16.73 -6.39 1.89
CA SER A 271 17.02 -7.12 0.65
C SER A 271 15.76 -7.40 -0.19
N GLU A 272 14.57 -7.37 0.42
CA GLU A 272 13.30 -7.48 -0.28
C GLU A 272 13.06 -6.43 -1.35
N ASP A 273 13.68 -5.25 -1.22
CA ASP A 273 13.57 -4.17 -2.20
C ASP A 273 14.02 -4.59 -3.61
N LEU A 274 14.93 -5.58 -3.69
CA LEU A 274 15.51 -6.07 -4.93
C LEU A 274 14.80 -7.32 -5.47
N TRP A 275 13.83 -7.87 -4.74
CA TRP A 275 13.15 -9.09 -5.16
C TRP A 275 12.15 -8.77 -6.25
N LYS A 276 12.33 -9.33 -7.45
CA LYS A 276 11.45 -9.11 -8.61
C LYS A 276 10.35 -10.15 -8.73
N ARG A 277 10.64 -11.37 -8.29
CA ARG A 277 9.76 -12.52 -8.43
C ARG A 277 9.98 -13.49 -7.28
N LEU A 278 8.90 -14.07 -6.80
CA LEU A 278 8.92 -15.05 -5.72
C LEU A 278 8.09 -16.26 -6.15
N ILE A 279 8.49 -17.44 -5.72
CA ILE A 279 7.72 -18.67 -5.88
C ILE A 279 7.55 -19.28 -4.49
N ILE A 280 6.30 -19.41 -4.05
CA ILE A 280 5.96 -20.24 -2.89
C ILE A 280 5.98 -21.70 -3.35
N LEU A 281 6.98 -22.44 -2.86
CA LEU A 281 7.28 -23.83 -3.22
C LEU A 281 6.35 -24.78 -2.47
N ASN A 282 5.10 -24.84 -2.92
CA ASN A 282 4.13 -25.86 -2.52
C ASN A 282 3.70 -26.68 -3.76
N GLU A 283 2.69 -27.53 -3.61
CA GLU A 283 2.21 -28.41 -4.69
C GLU A 283 1.77 -27.65 -5.96
N TYR A 284 1.44 -26.36 -5.87
CA TYR A 284 1.00 -25.52 -6.98
C TYR A 284 2.06 -24.58 -7.54
N ASN A 285 3.19 -24.42 -6.85
CA ASN A 285 4.24 -23.44 -7.14
C ASN A 285 3.65 -22.04 -7.42
N ILE A 286 3.26 -21.35 -6.35
CA ILE A 286 2.58 -20.06 -6.43
C ILE A 286 3.59 -18.96 -6.74
N GLU A 287 3.60 -18.54 -7.98
CA GLU A 287 4.37 -17.44 -8.51
C GLU A 287 3.72 -16.07 -8.23
N LEU A 288 4.52 -15.21 -7.61
CA LEU A 288 4.23 -13.83 -7.28
C LEU A 288 5.23 -12.92 -8.00
N LYS A 289 4.73 -11.81 -8.55
CA LYS A 289 5.55 -10.78 -9.19
C LYS A 289 5.53 -9.51 -8.35
N THR A 290 6.70 -8.93 -8.13
CA THR A 290 6.83 -7.62 -7.49
C THR A 290 6.40 -6.53 -8.45
N ILE A 291 5.50 -5.67 -7.98
CA ILE A 291 5.01 -4.52 -8.75
C ILE A 291 5.67 -3.21 -8.30
N GLY A 292 6.25 -3.17 -7.09
CA GLY A 292 6.97 -2.01 -6.58
C GLY A 292 7.20 -2.07 -5.07
N LEU A 293 7.87 -1.04 -4.55
CA LEU A 293 8.03 -0.83 -3.12
C LEU A 293 6.75 -0.24 -2.52
N CYS A 294 6.42 -0.62 -1.28
CA CYS A 294 5.26 -0.07 -0.59
C CYS A 294 5.62 1.26 0.08
N GLN A 295 5.06 2.36 -0.43
CA GLN A 295 5.18 3.66 0.20
C GLN A 295 4.37 3.68 1.50
N ARG A 296 5.04 3.92 2.63
CA ARG A 296 4.38 4.00 3.92
C ARG A 296 3.80 5.37 4.16
N CYS A 297 2.72 5.40 4.91
CA CYS A 297 2.09 6.62 5.43
C CYS A 297 2.07 6.57 6.96
N SER A 298 1.65 7.67 7.59
CA SER A 298 1.58 7.81 9.04
C SER A 298 0.67 6.80 9.75
N ILE A 299 -0.13 6.00 9.02
CA ILE A 299 -0.93 4.92 9.60
C ILE A 299 -0.07 3.89 10.36
N VAL A 300 1.20 3.70 9.97
CA VAL A 300 2.11 2.80 10.71
C VAL A 300 2.32 3.22 12.17
N ASN A 301 2.06 4.48 12.50
CA ASN A 301 2.14 4.97 13.87
C ASN A 301 0.99 4.47 14.74
N VAL A 302 -0.15 4.09 14.16
CA VAL A 302 -1.28 3.59 14.91
C VAL A 302 -1.04 2.14 15.29
N ASP A 303 -1.10 1.86 16.59
CA ASP A 303 -1.04 0.51 17.11
C ASP A 303 -2.32 -0.26 16.74
N PRO A 304 -2.23 -1.41 16.04
CA PRO A 304 -3.41 -2.16 15.63
C PRO A 304 -4.16 -2.82 16.78
N LEU A 305 -3.51 -3.04 17.94
CA LEU A 305 -4.12 -3.68 19.11
C LEU A 305 -4.77 -2.66 20.05
N THR A 306 -4.13 -1.50 20.21
CA THR A 306 -4.55 -0.48 21.19
C THR A 306 -5.19 0.76 20.58
N GLY A 307 -4.96 1.02 19.28
CA GLY A 307 -5.36 2.25 18.61
C GLY A 307 -4.52 3.48 18.97
N ASN A 308 -3.54 3.32 19.86
CA ASN A 308 -2.67 4.41 20.28
C ASN A 308 -1.75 4.85 19.15
N ASN A 309 -1.62 6.17 18.97
CA ASN A 309 -0.76 6.75 17.95
C ASN A 309 0.65 6.97 18.51
N GLN A 310 1.60 6.17 18.06
CA GLN A 310 3.02 6.30 18.34
C GLN A 310 3.70 7.00 17.16
N SER A 311 3.69 8.34 17.18
CA SER A 311 4.12 9.19 16.07
C SER A 311 5.53 8.92 15.50
N ARG A 312 6.38 8.25 16.29
CA ARG A 312 7.82 8.07 16.00
C ARG A 312 8.15 7.01 14.96
N LEU A 313 7.31 5.98 14.75
CA LEU A 313 7.66 4.88 13.84
C LEU A 313 7.81 5.36 12.39
N PHE A 314 6.87 6.17 11.91
CA PHE A 314 6.93 6.74 10.57
C PHE A 314 8.17 7.62 10.36
N THR A 315 8.49 8.47 11.35
CA THR A 315 9.71 9.29 11.31
C THR A 315 10.98 8.43 11.30
N ARG A 316 11.03 7.35 12.10
CA ARG A 316 12.15 6.40 12.07
C ARG A 316 12.32 5.75 10.71
N LEU A 317 11.23 5.31 10.08
CA LEU A 317 11.26 4.80 8.71
C LEU A 317 11.81 5.86 7.75
N GLN A 318 11.34 7.11 7.83
CA GLN A 318 11.84 8.20 6.99
C GLN A 318 13.35 8.45 7.19
N THR A 319 13.86 8.33 8.42
CA THR A 319 15.29 8.52 8.70
C THR A 319 16.13 7.33 8.21
N GLN A 320 15.71 6.10 8.50
CA GLN A 320 16.47 4.89 8.16
C GLN A 320 16.38 4.51 6.68
N ARG A 321 15.28 4.88 6.03
CA ARG A 321 14.97 4.54 4.63
C ARG A 321 14.98 5.77 3.74
N LYS A 322 15.72 6.81 4.15
CA LYS A 322 15.80 8.08 3.44
C LYS A 322 16.33 7.83 2.04
N GLU A 323 15.42 7.83 1.06
CA GLU A 323 15.81 7.86 -0.34
C GLU A 323 16.37 9.26 -0.65
N ILE A 324 17.46 9.29 -1.40
CA ILE A 324 18.07 10.56 -1.84
C ILE A 324 16.98 11.34 -2.59
N ASN A 325 16.57 12.49 -2.03
CA ASN A 325 15.57 13.41 -2.57
C ASN A 325 14.08 13.01 -2.42
N SER A 326 13.73 12.18 -1.43
CA SER A 326 12.32 11.83 -1.17
C SER A 326 12.01 11.71 0.32
N LEU A 327 10.95 12.37 0.78
CA LEU A 327 10.36 12.18 2.13
C LEU A 327 9.58 10.85 2.25
N ARG A 328 9.58 10.03 1.20
CA ARG A 328 8.85 8.76 1.16
C ARG A 328 9.63 7.73 1.96
N ALA A 329 8.94 7.09 2.88
CA ALA A 329 9.46 5.95 3.62
C ALA A 329 8.94 4.67 2.99
N ASN A 330 9.77 3.95 2.25
CA ASN A 330 9.39 2.68 1.64
C ASN A 330 9.68 1.52 2.59
N PHE A 331 8.72 0.62 2.77
CA PHE A 331 8.92 -0.57 3.60
C PHE A 331 8.03 -1.73 3.17
N GLY A 332 8.67 -2.85 2.83
CA GLY A 332 8.03 -4.00 2.20
C GLY A 332 7.78 -3.79 0.71
N ILE A 333 7.44 -4.88 0.04
CA ILE A 333 7.18 -4.92 -1.40
C ILE A 333 5.74 -5.30 -1.69
N LEU A 334 5.19 -4.71 -2.74
CA LEU A 334 3.87 -5.01 -3.26
C LEU A 334 3.97 -6.12 -4.29
N LEU A 335 3.12 -7.13 -4.15
CA LEU A 335 3.10 -8.32 -4.99
C LEU A 335 1.72 -8.53 -5.62
N ASN A 336 1.72 -9.07 -6.84
CA ASN A 336 0.54 -9.63 -7.50
C ASN A 336 0.78 -11.09 -7.87
N LEU A 337 -0.32 -11.85 -8.00
CA LEU A 337 -0.27 -13.20 -8.58
C LEU A 337 0.13 -13.10 -10.06
N SER A 338 1.07 -13.93 -10.49
CA SER A 338 1.48 -13.99 -11.91
C SER A 338 0.49 -14.78 -12.78
N LYS A 339 -0.31 -15.65 -12.16
CA LYS A 339 -1.35 -16.47 -12.80
C LYS A 339 -2.52 -16.65 -11.85
N ILE A 340 -3.66 -17.11 -12.37
CA ILE A 340 -4.85 -17.41 -11.56
C ILE A 340 -4.63 -18.76 -10.88
N TYR A 341 -4.92 -18.83 -9.58
CA TYR A 341 -4.94 -20.05 -8.80
C TYR A 341 -6.36 -20.27 -8.31
N ASP A 342 -6.88 -21.48 -8.52
CA ASP A 342 -8.23 -21.83 -8.09
C ASP A 342 -8.15 -22.83 -6.95
N HIS A 343 -8.89 -22.57 -5.88
CA HIS A 343 -8.93 -23.39 -4.66
C HIS A 343 -7.56 -23.69 -4.00
N VAL A 344 -6.56 -22.85 -4.21
CA VAL A 344 -5.21 -23.01 -3.65
C VAL A 344 -5.07 -22.34 -2.30
N PHE A 345 -4.45 -23.03 -1.34
CA PHE A 345 -4.11 -22.49 -0.03
C PHE A 345 -2.62 -22.15 0.07
N VAL A 346 -2.32 -21.05 0.75
CA VAL A 346 -0.98 -20.69 1.19
C VAL A 346 -0.86 -21.03 2.66
N HIS A 347 0.25 -21.65 3.07
CA HIS A 347 0.45 -22.11 4.45
C HIS A 347 1.67 -21.45 5.09
N VAL A 348 1.54 -21.09 6.35
CA VAL A 348 2.70 -20.77 7.18
C VAL A 348 3.62 -21.98 7.23
N GLY A 349 4.90 -21.75 6.96
CA GLY A 349 5.90 -22.80 6.79
C GLY A 349 6.24 -23.12 5.34
N ASP A 350 5.46 -22.61 4.37
CA ASP A 350 5.80 -22.76 2.95
C ASP A 350 7.17 -22.15 2.66
N ARG A 351 7.99 -22.88 1.89
CA ARG A 351 9.29 -22.40 1.43
C ARG A 351 9.08 -21.41 0.29
N ILE A 352 9.91 -20.38 0.23
CA ILE A 352 9.83 -19.34 -0.79
C ILE A 352 11.18 -19.21 -1.47
N GLN A 353 11.18 -19.38 -2.79
CA GLN A 353 12.33 -19.10 -3.63
C GLN A 353 12.20 -17.70 -4.21
N VAL A 354 13.28 -16.93 -4.16
CA VAL A 354 13.28 -15.53 -4.60
C VAL A 354 14.27 -15.30 -5.74
N PHE A 355 13.85 -14.45 -6.69
CA PHE A 355 14.61 -14.08 -7.89
C PHE A 355 14.76 -12.55 -7.95
N LYS A 356 15.99 -12.08 -8.17
CA LYS A 356 16.37 -10.66 -8.21
C LYS A 356 16.32 -10.05 -9.61
#